data_AF-A0A8E4G0D5-F1
#
_entry.id   AF-A0A8E4G0D5-F1
#
_cell.length_a   1.000
_cell.length_b   1.000
_cell.length_c   1.000
_cell.angle_alpha   90.00
_cell.angle_beta   90.00
_cell.angle_gamma   90.00
#
_symmetry.space_group_name_H-M   'P 1'
#
loop_
_entity.id
_entity.type
_entity.pdbx_description
1 polymer ?
#
loop_
_entity_poly.entity_id
_entity_poly.type
_entity_poly.pdbx_seq_one_letter_code
_entity_poly.pdbx_strand_id
1 'polypeptide(L)'
;MAVTLEQAKNYLKVDEDITDDDELISSLISAASDYVEKTTGKRADGSPLCELCVKQLVAHWYENRAVYSSKPGAINVLPHTVTALLTHIAQCEAYPEADKT
;
A
#
# COMPACT_ATOMS: atom_id res chain seq x y z
N MET A 1 -0.69 10.78 9.80
CA MET A 1 -0.33 9.57 10.56
C MET A 1 -0.14 8.47 9.55
N ALA A 2 0.90 7.64 9.71
CA ALA A 2 1.13 6.50 8.83
C ALA A 2 0.13 5.38 9.14
N VAL A 3 -0.11 4.49 8.17
CA VAL A 3 -0.97 3.32 8.34
C VAL A 3 -0.39 2.42 9.44
N THR A 4 -1.20 2.06 10.43
CA THR A 4 -0.80 1.15 11.51
C THR A 4 -1.02 -0.31 11.13
N LEU A 5 -0.35 -1.22 11.85
CA LEU A 5 -0.56 -2.66 11.71
C LEU A 5 -2.04 -3.04 11.92
N GLU A 6 -2.68 -2.53 12.97
CA GLU A 6 -4.11 -2.75 13.25
C GLU A 6 -5.01 -2.29 12.08
N GLN A 7 -4.75 -1.10 11.52
CA GLN A 7 -5.50 -0.59 10.39
C GLN A 7 -5.33 -1.46 9.13
N ALA A 8 -4.11 -1.97 8.90
CA ALA A 8 -3.86 -2.88 7.79
C ALA A 8 -4.52 -4.24 8.01
N LYS A 9 -4.42 -4.84 9.21
CA LYS A 9 -5.08 -6.11 9.56
C LYS A 9 -6.59 -6.03 9.37
N ASN A 10 -7.21 -4.96 9.88
CA ASN A 10 -8.63 -4.70 9.68
C ASN A 10 -9.00 -4.63 8.18
N TYR A 11 -8.20 -3.90 7.38
CA TYR A 11 -8.42 -3.81 5.93
C TYR A 11 -8.27 -5.17 5.21
N LEU A 12 -7.29 -5.98 5.64
CA LEU A 12 -7.04 -7.33 5.14
C LEU A 12 -8.04 -8.38 5.67
N LYS A 13 -8.91 -8.00 6.61
CA LYS A 13 -9.82 -8.90 7.35
C LYS A 13 -9.07 -10.00 8.13
N VAL A 14 -7.92 -9.64 8.69
CA VAL A 14 -7.17 -10.47 9.64
C VAL A 14 -7.59 -10.04 11.05
N ASP A 15 -8.04 -11.00 11.86
CA ASP A 15 -8.43 -10.72 13.24
C ASP A 15 -7.23 -10.22 14.07
N GLU A 16 -7.50 -9.36 15.04
CA GLU A 16 -6.44 -8.68 15.81
C GLU A 16 -5.54 -9.66 16.58
N ASP A 17 -6.12 -10.76 17.07
CA ASP A 17 -5.45 -11.81 17.84
C ASP A 17 -4.63 -12.79 16.98
N ILE A 18 -4.80 -12.77 15.65
CA ILE A 18 -3.97 -13.56 14.71
C ILE A 18 -2.68 -12.81 14.44
N THR A 19 -1.54 -13.31 14.94
CA THR A 19 -0.25 -12.60 14.89
C THR A 19 0.79 -13.23 13.95
N ASP A 20 0.49 -14.37 13.32
CA ASP A 20 1.44 -15.11 12.46
C ASP A 20 2.04 -14.27 11.33
N ASP A 21 1.25 -13.32 10.79
CA ASP A 21 1.64 -12.47 9.66
C ASP A 21 1.99 -11.03 10.07
N ASP A 22 2.07 -10.70 11.36
CA ASP A 22 2.28 -9.31 11.83
C ASP A 22 3.59 -8.70 11.29
N GLU A 23 4.68 -9.47 11.28
CA GLU A 23 5.96 -9.03 10.72
C GLU A 23 5.87 -8.80 9.21
N LEU A 24 5.19 -9.70 8.49
CA LEU A 24 4.98 -9.59 7.06
C LEU A 24 4.17 -8.34 6.73
N ILE A 25 3.01 -8.16 7.38
CA ILE A 25 2.12 -7.01 7.15
C ILE A 25 2.86 -5.71 7.46
N SER A 26 3.64 -5.67 8.55
CA SER A 26 4.46 -4.51 8.91
C SER A 26 5.48 -4.17 7.81
N SER A 27 6.17 -5.19 7.26
CA SER A 27 7.12 -4.98 6.16
C SER A 27 6.44 -4.48 4.88
N LEU A 28 5.22 -4.96 4.59
CA LEU A 28 4.43 -4.51 3.44
C LEU A 28 3.96 -3.07 3.60
N ILE A 29 3.57 -2.64 4.81
CA ILE A 29 3.24 -1.24 5.10
C ILE A 29 4.43 -0.33 4.81
N SER A 30 5.63 -0.71 5.28
CA SER A 30 6.86 0.05 5.02
C SER A 30 7.17 0.14 3.52
N ALA A 31 7.10 -0.98 2.80
CA ALA A 31 7.33 -1.02 1.36
C ALA A 31 6.28 -0.22 0.58
N ALA A 32 5.01 -0.27 0.98
CA ALA A 32 3.92 0.43 0.31
C ALA A 32 4.03 1.95 0.53
N SER A 33 4.39 2.36 1.74
CA SER A 33 4.63 3.77 2.08
C SER A 33 5.79 4.32 1.25
N ASP A 34 6.93 3.62 1.23
CA ASP A 34 8.09 4.03 0.41
C ASP A 34 7.73 4.09 -1.08
N TYR A 35 7.01 3.09 -1.60
CA TYR A 35 6.57 3.09 -2.99
C TYR A 35 5.70 4.29 -3.35
N VAL A 36 4.72 4.65 -2.49
CA VAL A 36 3.89 5.84 -2.68
C VAL A 36 4.76 7.10 -2.67
N GLU A 37 5.67 7.25 -1.71
CA GLU A 37 6.54 8.43 -1.60
C GLU A 37 7.45 8.60 -2.80
N LYS A 38 8.16 7.53 -3.19
CA LYS A 38 9.11 7.59 -4.31
C LYS A 38 8.42 7.74 -5.67
N THR A 39 7.20 7.23 -5.81
CA THR A 39 6.45 7.35 -7.07
C THR A 39 5.80 8.73 -7.22
N THR A 40 5.30 9.30 -6.12
CA THR A 40 4.50 10.54 -6.17
C THR A 40 5.27 11.79 -5.79
N GLY A 41 6.38 11.66 -5.07
CA GLY A 41 7.07 12.78 -4.42
C GLY A 41 6.33 13.34 -3.21
N LYS A 42 5.19 12.76 -2.81
CA LYS A 42 4.36 13.20 -1.69
C LYS A 42 4.49 12.26 -0.50
N ARG A 43 4.31 12.76 0.72
CA ARG A 43 4.28 11.90 1.92
C ARG A 43 3.16 10.87 1.80
N ALA A 44 3.46 9.63 2.19
CA ALA A 44 2.46 8.58 2.22
C ALA A 44 1.49 8.71 3.40
N ASP A 45 1.74 9.65 4.32
CA ASP A 45 1.00 9.80 5.56
C ASP A 45 0.22 11.13 5.65
N GLY A 46 -0.77 11.17 6.55
CA GLY A 46 -1.49 12.43 6.86
C GLY A 46 -2.60 12.80 5.87
N SER A 47 -2.80 12.02 4.82
CA SER A 47 -4.01 12.08 3.98
C SER A 47 -4.74 10.74 3.97
N PRO A 48 -6.08 10.73 4.18
CA PRO A 48 -6.87 9.52 4.06
C PRO A 48 -6.76 8.83 2.69
N LEU A 49 -6.49 9.59 1.62
CA LEU A 49 -6.33 9.01 0.28
C LEU A 49 -4.97 8.32 0.11
N CYS A 50 -3.90 8.92 0.63
CA CYS A 50 -2.58 8.28 0.67
C CYS A 50 -2.63 7.00 1.52
N GLU A 51 -3.26 7.05 2.69
CA GLU A 51 -3.45 5.88 3.57
C GLU A 51 -4.27 4.78 2.89
N LEU A 52 -5.29 5.12 2.10
CA LEU A 52 -6.05 4.17 1.29
C LEU A 52 -5.17 3.54 0.20
N CYS A 53 -4.35 4.35 -0.48
CA CYS A 53 -3.44 3.85 -1.51
C CYS A 53 -2.42 2.85 -0.92
N VAL A 54 -1.85 3.15 0.25
CA VAL A 54 -0.98 2.24 1.01
C VAL A 54 -1.72 0.95 1.34
N LYS A 55 -2.95 1.02 1.89
CA LYS A 55 -3.76 -0.17 2.21
C LYS A 55 -4.07 -1.04 0.98
N GLN A 56 -4.36 -0.44 -0.18
CA GLN A 56 -4.59 -1.19 -1.42
C GLN A 56 -3.33 -1.90 -1.92
N LEU A 57 -2.16 -1.27 -1.81
CA LEU A 57 -0.87 -1.89 -2.14
C LEU A 57 -0.56 -3.06 -1.21
N VAL A 58 -0.72 -2.88 0.10
CA VAL A 58 -0.55 -3.93 1.11
C VAL A 58 -1.46 -5.12 0.81
N ALA A 59 -2.75 -4.88 0.57
CA ALA A 59 -3.71 -5.94 0.22
C ALA A 59 -3.30 -6.68 -1.06
N HIS A 60 -2.93 -5.94 -2.10
CA HIS A 60 -2.49 -6.55 -3.34
C HIS A 60 -1.26 -7.45 -3.13
N TRP A 61 -0.23 -6.99 -2.44
CA TRP A 61 0.99 -7.79 -2.25
C TRP A 61 0.82 -8.93 -1.24
N TYR A 62 -0.01 -8.74 -0.21
CA TYR A 62 -0.33 -9.77 0.76
C TYR A 62 -1.10 -10.94 0.13
N GLU A 63 -2.06 -10.67 -0.76
CA GLU A 63 -2.80 -11.71 -1.47
C GLU A 63 -1.99 -12.36 -2.61
N ASN A 64 -1.07 -11.61 -3.23
CA ASN A 64 -0.35 -12.03 -4.44
C ASN A 64 1.15 -12.26 -4.16
N ARG A 65 1.46 -13.17 -3.22
CA ARG A 65 2.85 -13.46 -2.79
C ARG A 65 3.67 -14.25 -3.81
N ALA A 66 3.03 -14.89 -4.79
CA ALA A 66 3.74 -15.66 -5.81
C ALA A 66 4.28 -14.74 -6.89
N VAL A 67 5.55 -14.92 -7.27
CA VAL A 67 6.20 -14.19 -8.36
C VAL A 67 5.51 -14.44 -9.72
N TYR A 68 4.84 -15.58 -9.84
CA TYR A 68 4.04 -15.97 -11.00
C TYR A 68 2.63 -16.35 -10.57
N SER A 69 1.64 -16.10 -11.45
CA SER A 69 0.29 -16.59 -11.21
C SER A 69 0.22 -18.10 -11.43
N SER A 70 -0.50 -18.80 -10.56
CA SER A 70 -0.79 -20.23 -10.70
C SER A 70 -1.79 -20.53 -11.83
N LYS A 71 -2.52 -19.52 -12.30
CA LYS A 71 -3.46 -19.63 -13.42
C LYS A 71 -2.74 -19.26 -14.73
N PRO A 72 -2.66 -20.18 -15.72
CA PRO A 72 -2.05 -19.89 -17.02
C PRO A 72 -2.68 -18.65 -17.66
N GLY A 73 -1.83 -17.70 -18.06
CA GLY A 73 -2.25 -16.44 -18.70
C GLY A 73 -2.77 -15.36 -17.75
N ALA A 74 -2.88 -15.61 -16.44
CA ALA A 74 -3.16 -14.55 -15.46
C ALA A 74 -1.86 -13.85 -15.06
N ILE A 75 -1.90 -12.52 -14.97
CA ILE A 75 -0.81 -11.71 -14.47
C ILE A 75 -1.37 -10.91 -13.30
N ASN A 76 -0.76 -11.03 -12.12
CA ASN A 76 -1.14 -10.26 -10.94
C ASN A 76 -0.57 -8.85 -11.07
N VAL A 77 -1.11 -8.07 -11.99
CA VAL A 77 -0.76 -6.66 -12.17
C VAL A 77 -1.40 -5.82 -11.07
N LEU A 78 -0.75 -4.70 -10.73
CA LEU A 78 -1.36 -3.70 -9.86
C LEU A 78 -2.73 -3.29 -10.44
N PRO A 79 -3.80 -3.27 -9.62
CA PRO A 79 -5.12 -2.84 -10.07
C PRO A 79 -5.07 -1.40 -10.58
N HIS A 80 -5.83 -1.11 -11.65
CA HIS A 80 -5.84 0.22 -12.27
C HIS A 80 -6.15 1.34 -11.25
N THR A 81 -7.02 1.07 -10.28
CA THR A 81 -7.35 2.00 -9.20
C THR A 81 -6.10 2.50 -8.46
N VAL A 82 -5.14 1.62 -8.15
CA VAL A 82 -3.90 2.00 -7.46
C VAL A 82 -3.08 2.95 -8.33
N THR A 83 -2.93 2.65 -9.62
CA THR A 83 -2.21 3.52 -10.56
C THR A 83 -2.88 4.88 -10.71
N ALA A 84 -4.22 4.93 -10.74
CA ALA A 84 -4.98 6.17 -10.82
C ALA A 84 -4.80 7.03 -9.55
N LEU A 85 -4.80 6.40 -8.37
CA LEU A 85 -4.55 7.08 -7.10
C LEU A 85 -3.14 7.65 -7.03
N LEU A 86 -2.11 6.87 -7.39
CA LEU A 86 -0.72 7.34 -7.45
C LEU A 86 -0.59 8.56 -8.37
N THR A 87 -1.20 8.50 -9.55
CA THR A 87 -1.18 9.61 -10.51
C THR A 87 -1.86 10.86 -9.95
N HIS A 88 -3.03 10.70 -9.33
CA HIS A 88 -3.76 11.81 -8.71
C HIS A 88 -2.96 12.44 -7.57
N ILE A 89 -2.40 11.62 -6.68
CA ILE A 89 -1.58 12.08 -5.54
C ILE A 89 -0.37 12.86 -6.04
N ALA A 90 0.35 12.34 -7.05
CA ALA A 90 1.52 12.99 -7.61
C ALA A 90 1.21 14.38 -8.20
N GLN A 91 0.04 14.54 -8.83
CA GLN A 91 -0.35 15.77 -9.53
C GLN A 91 -1.03 16.81 -8.64
N CYS A 92 -1.48 16.42 -7.43
CA CYS A 92 -2.23 17.30 -6.56
C CYS A 92 -1.30 18.05 -5.60
N GLU A 93 -1.33 19.38 -5.66
CA GLU A 93 -0.53 20.27 -4.82
C GLU A 93 -0.95 20.27 -3.34
N ALA A 94 -2.16 19.77 -3.03
CA ALA A 94 -2.68 19.74 -1.66
C ALA A 94 -1.96 18.73 -0.75
N TYR A 95 -1.20 17.79 -1.32
CA TYR A 95 -0.46 16.79 -0.55
C TYR A 95 0.95 17.29 -0.19
N PRO A 96 1.39 17.09 1.06
CA PRO A 96 2.71 17.51 1.52
C PRO A 96 3.82 16.74 0.79
N GLU A 97 4.92 17.43 0.49
CA GLU A 97 6.10 16.84 -0.15
C GLU A 97 6.79 15.82 0.76
N ALA A 98 7.24 14.72 0.17
CA ALA A 98 8.10 13.76 0.83
C ALA A 98 9.45 14.40 1.18
N ASP A 99 10.05 13.97 2.30
CA ASP A 99 11.35 14.47 2.69
C ASP A 99 12.41 14.01 1.68
N LYS A 100 13.20 14.96 1.17
CA LYS A 100 14.29 14.68 0.23
C LYS A 100 15.38 13.94 0.98
N THR A 101 15.54 12.66 0.66
CA THR A 101 16.62 11.79 1.15
C THR A 101 17.86 11.91 0.27
#